data_AF-A0A7W9Q670-F1
#
_entry.id   AF-A0A7W9Q670-F1
#
_cell.length_a   1.000
_cell.length_b   1.000
_cell.length_c   1.000
_cell.angle_alpha   90.00
_cell.angle_beta   90.00
_cell.angle_gamma   90.00
#
_symmetry.space_group_name_H-M   'P 1'
#
loop_
_entity.id
_entity.type
_entity.pdbx_description
1 polymer ?
#
loop_
_entity_poly.entity_id
_entity_poly.type
_entity_poly.pdbx_seq_one_letter_code
_entity_poly.pdbx_strand_id
1 'polypeptide(L)' 'MSDQDELGDEPTREPEVDRRRRRAQFLRELHEARELRDRVQPRRARAARMRQAMRMRTFRW' A
#
# COMPACT_ATOMS: atom_id res chain seq x y z
N MET A 1 -30.95 9.73 -15.59
CA MET A 1 -30.27 8.85 -14.62
C MET A 1 -28.86 8.66 -15.17
N SER A 2 -27.80 9.33 -14.72
CA SER A 2 -27.52 9.87 -13.38
C SER A 2 -26.53 11.04 -13.47
N ASP A 3 -26.99 12.26 -13.17
CA ASP A 3 -26.16 13.45 -12.95
C ASP A 3 -25.87 13.60 -11.45
N GLN A 4 -25.12 12.67 -10.84
CA GLN A 4 -24.87 12.68 -9.38
C GLN A 4 -23.39 12.69 -8.96
N ASP A 5 -22.43 12.82 -9.89
CA ASP A 5 -21.01 12.81 -9.52
C ASP A 5 -20.35 14.21 -9.45
N GLU A 6 -21.04 15.30 -9.80
CA GLU A 6 -20.38 16.61 -9.98
C GLU A 6 -20.37 17.57 -8.77
N LEU A 7 -21.16 17.37 -7.71
CA LEU A 7 -21.37 18.43 -6.70
C LEU A 7 -20.61 18.27 -5.36
N GLY A 8 -19.64 17.34 -5.26
CA GLY A 8 -18.99 17.01 -3.99
C GLY A 8 -17.61 17.64 -3.72
N ASP A 9 -17.05 18.41 -4.65
CA ASP A 9 -15.64 18.17 -4.95
C ASP A 9 -14.62 19.31 -4.84
N GLU A 10 -14.94 20.57 -5.11
CA GLU A 10 -13.88 21.56 -5.40
C GLU A 10 -12.87 21.88 -4.26
N PRO A 11 -13.27 22.11 -2.99
CA PRO A 11 -12.31 22.40 -1.91
C PRO A 11 -11.73 21.14 -1.24
N THR A 12 -12.25 19.94 -1.55
CA THR A 12 -11.82 18.67 -0.92
C THR A 12 -10.94 17.83 -1.85
N ARG A 13 -11.06 17.98 -3.18
CA ARG A 13 -10.22 17.27 -4.17
C ARG A 13 -8.75 17.70 -4.06
N GLU A 14 -8.46 18.99 -3.94
CA GLU A 14 -7.07 19.49 -3.78
C GLU A 14 -6.33 18.87 -2.57
N PRO A 15 -6.87 18.92 -1.33
CA PRO A 15 -6.23 18.28 -0.19
C PRO A 15 -6.24 16.74 -0.27
N GLU A 16 -7.19 16.11 -0.96
CA GLU A 16 -7.15 14.66 -1.20
C GLU A 16 -6.06 14.27 -2.20
N VAL A 17 -5.87 15.06 -3.27
CA VAL A 17 -4.82 14.88 -4.27
C VAL A 17 -3.44 14.97 -3.61
N ASP A 18 -3.23 15.94 -2.73
CA ASP A 18 -1.97 16.07 -2.00
C ASP A 18 -1.75 14.95 -0.96
N ARG A 19 -2.80 14.49 -0.28
CA ARG A 19 -2.71 13.28 0.57
C ARG A 19 -2.35 12.05 -0.26
N ARG A 20 -2.94 11.89 -1.45
CA ARG A 20 -2.68 10.76 -2.35
C ARG A 20 -1.24 10.79 -2.87
N ARG A 21 -0.71 11.97 -3.22
CA ARG A 21 0.69 12.18 -3.62
C ARG A 21 1.66 11.81 -2.48
N ARG A 22 1.42 12.34 -1.27
CA ARG A 22 2.23 12.02 -0.08
C ARG A 22 2.16 10.53 0.28
N ARG A 23 0.97 9.93 0.20
CA ARG A 23 0.79 8.49 0.42
C ARG A 23 1.55 7.66 -0.61
N ALA A 24 1.49 8.02 -1.89
CA ALA A 24 2.21 7.31 -2.93
C ALA A 24 3.73 7.38 -2.71
N GLN A 25 4.25 8.54 -2.31
CA GLN A 25 5.65 8.69 -1.95
C GLN A 25 6.03 7.83 -0.73
N PHE A 26 5.26 7.93 0.35
CA PHE A 26 5.49 7.12 1.55
C PHE A 26 5.44 5.61 1.27
N LEU A 27 4.52 5.14 0.43
CA LEU A 27 4.43 3.73 0.07
C LEU A 27 5.65 3.26 -0.73
N ARG A 28 6.22 4.12 -1.59
CA ARG A 28 7.48 3.82 -2.28
C ARG A 28 8.64 3.70 -1.28
N GLU A 29 8.80 4.70 -0.41
CA GLU A 29 9.86 4.70 0.62
C GLU A 29 9.72 3.51 1.59
N LEU A 30 8.49 3.15 1.97
CA LEU A 30 8.21 1.99 2.80
C LEU A 30 8.60 0.68 2.11
N HIS A 31 8.35 0.58 0.79
CA HIS A 31 8.75 -0.58 0.01
C HIS A 31 10.27 -0.70 -0.07
N GLU A 32 10.96 0.40 -0.36
CA GLU A 32 12.42 0.47 -0.44
C GLU A 32 13.08 0.09 0.89
N ALA A 33 12.60 0.65 2.01
CA ALA A 33 13.09 0.30 3.34
C ALA A 33 12.86 -1.18 3.69
N ARG A 34 11.74 -1.76 3.23
CA ARG A 34 11.46 -3.19 3.41
C ARG A 34 12.42 -4.06 2.61
N GLU A 35 12.72 -3.71 1.37
CA GLU A 35 13.71 -4.41 0.56
C GLU A 35 15.10 -4.36 1.20
N LEU A 36 15.51 -3.19 1.69
CA LEU A 36 16.80 -3.04 2.36
C LEU A 36 16.91 -3.97 3.58
N ARG A 37 15.85 -4.04 4.40
CA ARG A 37 15.78 -4.97 5.53
C ARG A 37 15.85 -6.43 5.09
N ASP A 38 15.20 -6.78 3.99
CA ASP A 38 15.23 -8.13 3.44
C ASP A 38 16.65 -8.54 2.99
N ARG A 39 17.45 -7.60 2.48
CA ARG A 39 18.87 -7.80 2.13
C ARG A 39 19.72 -8.00 3.38
N VAL A 40 19.52 -7.17 4.42
CA VAL A 40 20.31 -7.23 5.66
C VAL A 40 19.98 -8.48 6.50
N GLN A 41 18.76 -9.01 6.40
CA GLN A 41 18.32 -10.13 7.24
C GLN A 41 17.67 -11.26 6.41
N PRO A 42 18.46 -11.99 5.60
CA PRO A 42 17.93 -12.96 4.64
C PRO A 42 17.13 -14.09 5.30
N ARG A 43 17.49 -14.50 6.52
CA ARG A 43 16.74 -15.53 7.28
C ARG A 43 15.33 -15.05 7.63
N ARG A 44 15.20 -13.81 8.14
CA ARG A 44 13.89 -13.25 8.51
C ARG A 44 13.02 -13.01 7.29
N ALA A 45 13.61 -12.56 6.18
CA ALA A 45 12.93 -12.37 4.90
C ALA A 45 12.33 -13.69 4.38
N ARG A 46 13.13 -14.77 4.31
CA ARG A 46 12.65 -16.10 3.89
C ARG A 46 11.50 -16.61 4.78
N ALA A 47 11.67 -16.51 6.10
CA ALA A 47 10.63 -16.95 7.04
C ALA A 47 9.32 -16.15 6.89
N ALA A 48 9.41 -14.83 6.64
CA ALA A 48 8.23 -14.00 6.38
C ALA A 48 7.50 -14.41 5.10
N ARG A 49 8.24 -14.72 4.02
CA ARG A 49 7.67 -15.23 2.75
C ARG A 49 6.98 -16.57 2.94
N MET A 50 7.62 -17.51 3.64
CA MET A 50 7.03 -18.82 3.95
C MET A 50 5.73 -18.67 4.74
N ARG A 51 5.71 -17.83 5.79
CA ARG A 51 4.50 -17.56 6.57
C ARG A 51 3.40 -16.95 5.71
N GLN A 52 3.74 -16.02 4.81
CA GLN A 52 2.76 -15.43 3.90
C GLN A 52 2.17 -16.51 2.97
N ALA A 53 3.01 -17.35 2.36
CA ALA A 53 2.55 -18.44 1.51
C ALA A 53 1.64 -19.42 2.28
N MET A 54 2.00 -19.77 3.52
CA MET A 54 1.18 -20.62 4.38
C MET A 54 -0.16 -19.96 4.71
N ARG A 55 -0.20 -18.66 5.01
CA ARG A 55 -1.46 -17.94 5.23
C ARG A 55 -2.33 -17.91 3.98
N MET A 56 -1.72 -17.61 2.82
CA MET A 56 -2.45 -17.54 1.55
C MET A 56 -2.98 -18.92 1.12
N ARG A 57 -2.31 -20.02 1.49
CA ARG A 57 -2.72 -21.39 1.14
C ARG A 57 -4.12 -21.75 1.66
N THR A 58 -4.52 -21.24 2.81
CA THR A 58 -5.79 -21.58 3.46
C THR A 58 -6.73 -20.40 3.58
N PHE A 59 -6.38 -19.25 2.98
CA PHE A 59 -7.22 -18.06 3.01
C PHE A 59 -8.50 -18.29 2.16
N ARG A 60 -9.66 -17.96 2.73
CA ARG A 60 -10.99 -18.01 2.08
C ARG A 60 -11.62 -16.63 2.21
N TRP A 61 -12.22 -16.12 1.14
CA TRP A 61 -12.76 -14.76 1.05
C TRP A 61 -13.81 -14.49 2.13
#